data_AF-A0A9P5QV29-F1
#
_entry.id   AF-A0A9P5QV29-F1
#
_cell.length_a   1.000
_cell.length_b   1.000
_cell.length_c   1.000
_cell.angle_alpha   90.00
_cell.angle_beta   90.00
_cell.angle_gamma   90.00
#
_symmetry.space_group_name_H-M   'P 1'
#
loop_
_entity.id
_entity.type
_entity.pdbx_description
1 polymer ?
#
loop_
_entity_poly.entity_id
_entity_poly.type
_entity_poly.pdbx_seq_one_letter_code
_entity_poly.pdbx_strand_id
1 'polypeptide(L)'
;ILERRYPVILREFALRAGSGGEGLHPGGEGLIRDIEFLEPMEVSILSERRVFQPYGIAGGGPGASGKNLWVQKRTIRKKDGLLVAESTDSSKKSDDNGETETVFRTVNLSGKNTAHVKAGDRLLICTPGGGAWGSKEGGMKHAASSAPASRQVFARGSVNEYQALQEASV
;
A
#
# COMPACT_ATOMS: atom_id res chain seq x y z
N ILE A 1 -0.50 -21.17 1.15
CA ILE A 1 0.97 -21.32 1.27
C ILE A 1 1.54 -20.46 2.40
N LEU A 2 1.15 -19.18 2.53
CA LEU A 2 1.70 -18.24 3.53
C LEU A 2 1.66 -18.78 4.97
N GLU A 3 0.46 -19.09 5.48
CA GLU A 3 0.23 -19.56 6.87
C GLU A 3 0.90 -20.92 7.18
N ARG A 4 1.24 -21.70 6.14
CA ARG A 4 1.98 -22.95 6.31
C ARG A 4 3.49 -22.72 6.49
N ARG A 5 4.01 -21.61 5.96
CA ARG A 5 5.46 -21.33 5.92
C ARG A 5 5.91 -20.38 7.02
N TYR A 6 5.02 -19.53 7.50
CA TYR A 6 5.33 -18.51 8.50
C TYR A 6 4.27 -18.55 9.61
N PRO A 7 4.65 -18.23 10.87
CA PRO A 7 3.71 -18.18 11.99
C PRO A 7 2.83 -16.92 11.89
N VAL A 8 1.91 -16.92 10.93
CA VAL A 8 1.00 -15.83 10.61
C VAL A 8 -0.39 -16.34 10.27
N ILE A 9 -1.40 -15.50 10.43
CA ILE A 9 -2.78 -15.72 9.97
C ILE A 9 -3.13 -14.64 8.95
N LEU A 10 -3.70 -15.03 7.81
CA LEU A 10 -4.26 -14.12 6.81
C LEU A 10 -5.73 -13.86 7.16
N ARG A 11 -5.99 -12.79 7.90
CA ARG A 11 -7.34 -12.39 8.34
C ARG A 11 -8.22 -11.91 7.19
N GLU A 12 -7.63 -11.26 6.19
CA GLU A 12 -8.36 -10.76 5.02
C GLU A 12 -7.51 -10.92 3.76
N PHE A 13 -8.17 -11.36 2.68
CA PHE A 13 -7.64 -11.35 1.33
C PHE A 13 -8.76 -10.99 0.35
N ALA A 14 -8.87 -9.71 0.01
CA ALA A 14 -10.00 -9.18 -0.75
C ALA A 14 -9.56 -8.19 -1.83
N LEU A 15 -10.43 -7.96 -2.82
CA LEU A 15 -10.28 -6.83 -3.73
C LEU A 15 -10.43 -5.52 -2.95
N ARG A 16 -9.58 -4.55 -3.28
CA ARG A 16 -9.63 -3.21 -2.69
C ARG A 16 -10.57 -2.35 -3.51
N ALA A 17 -11.89 -2.50 -3.32
CA ALA A 17 -12.89 -1.77 -4.10
C ALA A 17 -12.65 -0.25 -4.16
N GLY A 18 -12.85 0.35 -5.33
CA GLY A 18 -12.68 1.78 -5.58
C GLY A 18 -11.23 2.25 -5.61
N SER A 19 -10.27 1.33 -5.73
CA SER A 19 -8.85 1.65 -5.89
C SER A 19 -8.42 1.78 -7.35
N GLY A 20 -9.14 1.16 -8.27
CA GLY A 20 -8.95 1.33 -9.71
C GLY A 20 -9.30 2.76 -10.15
N GLY A 21 -8.53 3.30 -11.09
CA GLY A 21 -8.80 4.61 -11.67
C GLY A 21 -10.10 4.60 -12.47
N GLU A 22 -10.74 5.76 -12.58
CA GLU A 22 -11.94 5.94 -13.38
C GLU A 22 -11.64 6.31 -14.83
N GLY A 23 -12.29 5.65 -15.80
CA GLY A 23 -12.16 5.98 -17.21
C GLY A 23 -13.15 5.21 -18.07
N LEU A 24 -13.07 5.36 -19.39
CA LEU A 24 -13.84 4.54 -20.34
C LEU A 24 -13.53 3.05 -20.13
N HIS A 25 -12.26 2.74 -19.91
CA HIS A 25 -11.80 1.46 -19.41
C HIS A 25 -11.23 1.67 -18.00
N PRO A 26 -11.95 1.23 -16.95
CA PRO A 26 -11.50 1.44 -15.57
C PRO A 26 -10.20 0.69 -15.29
N GLY A 27 -9.39 1.25 -14.40
CA GLY A 27 -8.21 0.57 -13.88
C GLY A 27 -8.60 -0.62 -13.00
N GLY A 28 -7.73 -1.64 -12.97
CA GLY A 28 -7.97 -2.82 -12.12
C GLY A 28 -7.92 -2.49 -10.62
N GLU A 29 -8.72 -3.19 -9.83
CA GLU A 29 -8.68 -3.06 -8.38
C GLU A 29 -7.40 -3.65 -7.80
N GLY A 30 -6.90 -3.01 -6.74
CA GLY A 30 -5.85 -3.54 -5.88
C GLY A 30 -6.36 -4.65 -4.97
N LEU A 31 -5.55 -5.01 -3.98
CA LEU A 31 -5.84 -6.05 -3.00
C LEU A 31 -5.63 -5.52 -1.58
N ILE A 32 -6.47 -5.97 -0.66
CA ILE A 32 -6.29 -5.86 0.77
C ILE A 32 -5.75 -7.21 1.26
N ARG A 33 -4.64 -7.18 2.00
CA ARG A 33 -4.13 -8.33 2.75
C ARG A 33 -3.92 -7.91 4.19
N ASP A 34 -4.62 -8.55 5.11
CA ASP A 34 -4.47 -8.32 6.53
C ASP A 34 -3.80 -9.53 7.16
N ILE A 35 -2.55 -9.35 7.59
CA ILE A 35 -1.70 -10.43 8.08
C ILE A 35 -1.47 -10.20 9.57
N GLU A 36 -1.89 -11.12 10.41
CA GLU A 36 -1.58 -11.15 11.84
C GLU A 36 -0.37 -12.03 12.11
N PHE A 37 0.54 -11.54 12.96
CA PHE A 37 1.74 -12.27 13.36
C PHE A 37 1.46 -13.07 14.64
N LEU A 38 1.86 -14.33 14.67
CA LEU A 38 1.66 -15.20 15.84
C LEU A 38 2.88 -15.23 16.77
N GLU A 39 4.04 -14.83 16.26
CA GLU A 39 5.32 -14.85 16.96
C GLU A 39 6.14 -13.60 16.60
N PRO A 40 7.08 -13.14 17.45
CA PRO A 40 7.99 -12.05 17.11
C PRO A 40 8.81 -12.36 15.86
N MET A 41 8.88 -11.42 14.91
CA MET A 41 9.65 -11.60 13.68
C MET A 41 10.12 -10.28 13.06
N GLU A 42 11.10 -10.37 12.16
CA GLU A 42 11.51 -9.27 11.31
C GLU A 42 10.79 -9.36 9.97
N VAL A 43 10.19 -8.24 9.53
CA VAL A 43 9.48 -8.13 8.26
C VAL A 43 10.14 -7.04 7.41
N SER A 44 10.62 -7.43 6.24
CA SER A 44 11.14 -6.51 5.24
C SER A 44 10.10 -6.27 4.14
N ILE A 45 9.80 -4.99 3.89
CA ILE A 45 8.84 -4.53 2.90
C ILE A 45 9.61 -3.91 1.74
N LEU A 46 9.38 -4.44 0.54
CA LEU A 46 9.82 -3.86 -0.72
C LEU A 46 8.61 -3.72 -1.65
N SER A 47 8.13 -2.49 -1.80
CA SER A 47 6.94 -2.19 -2.58
C SER A 47 6.99 -0.78 -3.17
N GLU A 48 6.41 -0.63 -4.35
CA GLU A 48 6.37 0.64 -5.08
C GLU A 48 4.97 1.26 -5.10
N ARG A 49 4.81 2.40 -5.77
CA ARG A 49 3.51 3.07 -5.94
C ARG A 49 2.78 3.36 -4.61
N ARG A 50 3.56 3.71 -3.59
CA ARG A 50 3.08 4.08 -2.24
C ARG A 50 2.98 5.59 -2.02
N VAL A 51 3.69 6.36 -2.85
CA VAL A 51 3.66 7.84 -2.87
C VAL A 51 2.99 8.28 -4.16
N PHE A 52 3.57 7.91 -5.31
CA PHE A 52 3.04 8.22 -6.63
C PHE A 52 1.99 7.20 -7.08
N GLN A 53 0.83 7.70 -7.44
CA GLN A 53 -0.31 6.94 -7.95
C GLN A 53 0.01 6.29 -9.30
N PRO A 54 -0.54 5.10 -9.60
CA PRO A 54 -0.62 4.61 -10.97
C PRO A 54 -1.42 5.59 -11.84
N TYR A 55 -0.78 6.14 -12.88
CA TYR A 55 -1.39 7.17 -13.72
C TYR A 55 -2.38 6.58 -14.70
N GLY A 56 -3.45 7.32 -15.00
CA GLY A 56 -4.32 7.01 -16.12
C GLY A 56 -3.78 7.57 -17.44
N ILE A 57 -4.35 7.09 -18.56
CA ILE A 57 -3.90 7.41 -19.92
C ILE A 57 -5.10 7.91 -20.74
N ALA A 58 -4.86 8.80 -21.70
CA ALA A 58 -5.87 9.29 -22.64
C ALA A 58 -7.13 9.89 -21.96
N GLY A 59 -6.93 10.62 -20.86
CA GLY A 59 -8.03 11.21 -20.07
C GLY A 59 -8.63 10.29 -19.01
N GLY A 60 -8.10 9.07 -18.85
CA GLY A 60 -8.40 8.20 -17.71
C GLY A 60 -7.79 8.75 -16.41
N GLY A 61 -8.52 8.56 -15.32
CA GLY A 61 -8.12 8.95 -13.97
C GLY A 61 -7.06 8.00 -13.35
N PRO A 62 -6.33 8.48 -12.33
CA PRO A 62 -5.32 7.68 -11.65
C PRO A 62 -5.94 6.61 -10.74
N GLY A 63 -5.20 5.53 -10.53
CA GLY A 63 -5.51 4.54 -9.50
C GLY A 63 -5.02 5.00 -8.12
N ALA A 64 -5.64 4.49 -7.05
CA ALA A 64 -5.25 4.83 -5.70
C ALA A 64 -3.87 4.25 -5.34
N SER A 65 -3.02 5.06 -4.69
CA SER A 65 -1.73 4.61 -4.16
C SER A 65 -1.89 3.45 -3.16
N GLY A 66 -0.90 2.57 -3.13
CA GLY A 66 -0.83 1.52 -2.13
C GLY A 66 -0.46 2.06 -0.75
N LYS A 67 -0.70 1.26 0.29
CA LYS A 67 -0.36 1.56 1.68
C LYS A 67 0.16 0.30 2.36
N ASN A 68 1.11 0.46 3.28
CA ASN A 68 1.53 -0.62 4.17
C ASN A 68 1.31 -0.10 5.60
N LEU A 69 0.33 -0.63 6.30
CA LEU A 69 -0.09 -0.16 7.62
C LEU A 69 0.26 -1.23 8.66
N TRP A 70 1.12 -0.89 9.60
CA TRP A 70 1.42 -1.70 10.76
C TRP A 70 0.50 -1.31 11.92
N VAL A 71 -0.38 -2.22 12.28
CA VAL A 71 -1.28 -2.11 13.44
C VAL A 71 -0.60 -2.80 14.61
N GLN A 72 -0.01 -2.00 15.48
CA GLN A 72 0.71 -2.45 16.68
C GLN A 72 -0.26 -2.72 17.80
N LYS A 73 -0.25 -3.94 18.34
CA LYS A 73 -0.92 -4.27 19.59
C LYS A 73 -0.07 -3.75 20.74
N ARG A 74 -0.68 -2.98 21.64
CA ARG A 74 0.01 -2.39 22.79
C ARG A 74 -0.83 -2.58 24.04
N THR A 75 -0.17 -2.70 25.18
CA THR A 75 -0.81 -2.73 26.49
C THR A 75 -0.50 -1.43 27.21
N ILE A 76 -1.54 -0.75 27.69
CA ILE A 76 -1.42 0.47 28.50
C ILE A 76 -1.99 0.24 29.90
N ARG A 77 -1.49 0.98 30.89
CA ARG A 77 -2.13 1.04 32.21
C ARG A 77 -3.33 1.97 32.14
N LYS A 78 -4.49 1.55 32.65
CA LYS A 78 -5.70 2.38 32.60
C LYS A 78 -5.58 3.67 33.41
N LYS A 79 -4.78 3.68 34.48
CA LYS A 79 -4.67 4.82 35.40
C LYS A 79 -4.05 6.06 34.75
N ASP A 80 -3.00 5.88 33.95
CA ASP A 80 -2.20 6.98 33.38
C ASP A 80 -2.02 6.90 31.86
N GLY A 81 -2.52 5.83 31.21
CA GLY A 81 -2.38 5.59 29.77
C GLY A 81 -0.96 5.25 29.34
N LEU A 82 -0.03 5.01 30.27
CA LEU A 82 1.36 4.74 29.93
C LEU A 82 1.52 3.31 29.40
N LEU A 83 2.42 3.14 28.42
CA LEU A 83 2.77 1.83 27.87
C LEU A 83 3.34 0.92 28.96
N VAL A 84 2.79 -0.28 29.06
CA VAL A 84 3.33 -1.37 29.87
C VAL A 84 4.28 -2.17 28.98
N ALA A 85 5.53 -2.31 29.40
CA ALA A 85 6.45 -3.22 28.75
C ALA A 85 5.94 -4.66 28.98
N GLU A 86 5.73 -5.41 27.89
CA GLU A 86 5.47 -6.84 27.98
C GLU A 86 6.73 -7.52 28.53
N SER A 87 6.67 -8.02 29.76
CA SER A 87 7.74 -8.83 30.32
C SER A 87 7.80 -10.16 29.56
N THR A 88 8.93 -10.46 28.92
CA THR A 88 9.22 -11.77 28.30
C THR A 88 9.32 -12.90 29.32
N ASP A 89 9.34 -12.56 30.61
CA ASP A 89 9.42 -13.51 31.70
C ASP A 89 8.05 -13.65 32.37
N SER A 90 7.33 -14.71 32.00
CA SER A 90 6.04 -15.11 32.58
C SER A 90 6.10 -15.40 34.09
N SER A 91 7.29 -15.34 34.71
CA SER A 91 7.52 -15.62 36.12
C SER A 91 7.52 -14.37 37.02
N LYS A 92 7.53 -13.15 36.48
CA LYS A 92 7.34 -11.91 37.27
C LYS A 92 5.90 -11.45 37.25
N LYS A 93 5.08 -11.98 38.18
CA LYS A 93 3.89 -11.27 38.64
C LYS A 93 4.37 -9.97 39.29
N SER A 94 4.30 -8.86 38.57
CA SER A 94 4.36 -7.55 39.20
C SER A 94 3.09 -7.38 40.04
N ASP A 95 3.25 -7.08 41.32
CA ASP A 95 2.18 -6.83 42.30
C ASP A 95 1.36 -5.55 42.02
N ASP A 96 1.30 -5.11 40.77
CA ASP A 96 0.52 -3.96 40.34
C ASP A 96 -0.93 -4.40 40.10
N ASN A 97 -1.81 -4.09 41.05
CA ASN A 97 -3.27 -4.16 40.89
C ASN A 97 -3.80 -3.18 39.81
N GLY A 98 -2.92 -2.53 39.05
CA GLY A 98 -3.28 -1.65 37.95
C GLY A 98 -3.94 -2.41 36.82
N GLU A 99 -5.24 -2.17 36.61
CA GLU A 99 -5.95 -2.63 35.43
C GLU A 99 -5.22 -2.17 34.15
N THR A 100 -5.01 -3.12 33.23
CA THR A 100 -4.42 -2.86 31.92
C THR A 100 -5.49 -2.92 30.84
N GLU A 101 -5.22 -2.25 29.73
CA GLU A 101 -6.07 -2.22 28.54
C GLU A 101 -5.21 -2.46 27.29
N THR A 102 -5.74 -3.26 26.35
CA THR A 102 -5.12 -3.45 25.03
C THR A 102 -5.60 -2.36 24.09
N VAL A 103 -4.67 -1.66 23.47
CA VAL A 103 -4.92 -0.63 22.47
C VAL A 103 -4.14 -0.91 21.19
N PHE A 104 -4.60 -0.33 20.08
CA PHE A 104 -3.95 -0.50 18.77
C PHE A 104 -3.43 0.84 18.24
N ARG A 105 -2.17 0.87 17.80
CA ARG A 105 -1.56 2.02 17.11
C ARG A 105 -1.27 1.66 15.67
N THR A 106 -1.76 2.46 14.73
CA THR A 106 -1.47 2.28 13.30
C THR A 106 -0.30 3.16 12.86
N VAL A 107 0.66 2.58 12.13
CA VAL A 107 1.84 3.26 11.57
C VAL A 107 1.94 2.93 10.08
N ASN A 108 2.16 3.93 9.21
CA ASN A 108 2.44 3.68 7.80
C ASN A 108 3.93 3.37 7.61
N LEU A 109 4.24 2.18 7.09
CA LEU A 109 5.60 1.68 6.89
C LEU A 109 6.27 2.15 5.59
N SER A 110 5.58 2.92 4.74
CA SER A 110 6.08 3.35 3.42
C SER A 110 6.42 2.15 2.50
N GLY A 111 7.10 2.41 1.38
CA GLY A 111 7.41 1.39 0.36
C GLY A 111 8.62 0.51 0.66
N LYS A 112 9.61 1.02 1.40
CA LYS A 112 10.89 0.34 1.69
C LYS A 112 11.19 0.48 3.19
N ASN A 113 11.05 -0.60 3.95
CA ASN A 113 11.19 -0.56 5.41
C ASN A 113 11.42 -1.98 5.96
N THR A 114 12.16 -2.08 7.06
CA THR A 114 12.26 -3.28 7.88
C THR A 114 11.71 -2.98 9.26
N ALA A 115 10.75 -3.79 9.72
CA ALA A 115 10.09 -3.62 11.01
C ALA A 115 10.18 -4.91 11.84
N HIS A 116 10.42 -4.75 13.14
CA HIS A 116 10.34 -5.83 14.11
C HIS A 116 8.91 -5.86 14.68
N VAL A 117 8.17 -6.91 14.36
CA VAL A 117 6.78 -7.08 14.78
C VAL A 117 6.68 -8.08 15.93
N LYS A 118 5.64 -7.95 16.74
CA LYS A 118 5.35 -8.83 17.86
C LYS A 118 4.18 -9.77 17.56
N ALA A 119 4.02 -10.81 18.37
CA ALA A 119 2.81 -11.62 18.37
C ALA A 119 1.57 -10.74 18.63
N GLY A 120 0.54 -10.89 17.79
CA GLY A 120 -0.69 -10.10 17.80
C GLY A 120 -0.64 -8.77 17.04
N ASP A 121 0.53 -8.34 16.55
CA ASP A 121 0.61 -7.24 15.58
C ASP A 121 -0.02 -7.66 14.26
N ARG A 122 -0.47 -6.66 13.48
CA ARG A 122 -0.98 -6.87 12.12
C ARG A 122 -0.27 -5.99 11.10
N LEU A 123 -0.07 -6.53 9.90
CA LEU A 123 0.38 -5.81 8.72
C LEU A 123 -0.73 -5.82 7.66
N LEU A 124 -1.33 -4.66 7.45
CA LEU A 124 -2.29 -4.41 6.37
C LEU A 124 -1.54 -3.91 5.14
N ILE A 125 -1.55 -4.71 4.08
CA ILE A 125 -0.99 -4.37 2.77
C ILE A 125 -2.15 -4.01 1.85
N CYS A 126 -2.29 -2.72 1.55
CA CYS A 126 -3.14 -2.22 0.49
C CYS A 126 -2.32 -2.11 -0.79
N THR A 127 -2.51 -3.07 -1.70
CA THR A 127 -1.92 -3.00 -3.04
C THR A 127 -2.56 -1.84 -3.82
N PRO A 128 -1.81 -1.08 -4.66
CA PRO A 128 -2.34 0.00 -5.46
C PRO A 128 -3.35 -0.55 -6.48
N GLY A 129 -4.30 0.28 -6.89
CA GLY A 129 -5.12 -0.01 -8.08
C GLY A 129 -4.44 0.49 -9.36
N GLY A 130 -4.90 0.03 -10.52
CA GLY A 130 -4.41 0.48 -11.82
C GLY A 130 -4.95 1.85 -12.22
N GLY A 131 -4.23 2.60 -13.06
CA GLY A 131 -4.79 3.77 -13.72
C GLY A 131 -5.76 3.38 -14.85
N ALA A 132 -6.73 4.24 -15.13
CA ALA A 132 -7.73 4.00 -16.16
C ALA A 132 -7.27 4.45 -17.55
N TRP A 133 -8.03 4.08 -18.56
CA TRP A 133 -7.88 4.60 -19.92
C TRP A 133 -9.15 5.31 -20.39
N GLY A 134 -9.01 6.44 -21.07
CA GLY A 134 -10.11 7.16 -21.72
C GLY A 134 -10.98 7.96 -20.75
N SER A 135 -11.56 9.07 -21.20
CA SER A 135 -12.56 9.83 -20.43
C SER A 135 -13.94 9.16 -20.52
N LYS A 136 -14.69 9.12 -19.40
CA LYS A 136 -16.08 8.60 -19.37
C LYS A 136 -17.09 9.51 -20.07
N GLU A 137 -16.74 10.77 -20.32
CA GLU A 137 -17.57 11.68 -21.09
C GLU A 137 -17.56 11.28 -22.57
N GLY A 138 -18.62 10.59 -22.99
CA GLY A 138 -18.89 10.34 -24.39
C GLY A 138 -19.36 11.61 -25.10
N GLY A 139 -18.48 12.15 -25.94
CA GLY A 139 -18.86 13.08 -26.99
C GLY A 139 -17.72 13.21 -27.97
N MET A 140 -17.82 12.54 -29.11
CA MET A 140 -17.12 12.99 -30.32
C MET A 140 -17.38 14.50 -30.47
N LYS A 141 -16.42 15.33 -30.11
CA LYS A 141 -16.22 16.58 -30.84
C LYS A 141 -15.39 16.20 -32.05
N HIS A 142 -16.07 15.90 -33.16
CA HIS A 142 -15.47 16.12 -34.46
C HIS A 142 -15.15 17.62 -34.54
N ALA A 143 -13.96 18.01 -34.07
CA ALA A 143 -13.37 19.27 -34.45
C ALA A 143 -12.91 19.11 -35.89
N ALA A 144 -13.83 19.35 -36.83
CA ALA A 144 -13.44 19.74 -38.16
C ALA A 144 -12.76 21.11 -38.07
N SER A 145 -11.44 21.12 -37.90
CA SER A 145 -10.60 22.25 -38.32
C SER A 145 -9.24 21.74 -38.78
N SER A 146 -9.07 21.86 -40.09
CA SER A 146 -7.89 21.72 -40.94
C SER A 146 -6.50 22.03 -40.33
N ALA A 147 -5.61 21.01 -40.35
CA ALA A 147 -4.15 20.94 -40.64
C ALA A 147 -3.11 21.85 -39.92
N PRO A 148 -1.78 21.51 -39.88
CA PRO A 148 -1.06 20.32 -40.36
C PRO A 148 -0.22 19.59 -39.28
N ALA A 149 0.67 18.70 -39.75
CA ALA A 149 1.47 17.66 -39.11
C ALA A 149 2.28 17.97 -37.81
N SER A 150 2.67 16.85 -37.16
CA SER A 150 3.67 16.65 -36.10
C SER A 150 3.38 17.20 -34.70
N ARG A 151 2.42 16.59 -33.99
CA ARG A 151 2.45 16.59 -32.52
C ARG A 151 3.16 15.33 -32.03
N GLN A 152 4.48 15.44 -31.85
CA GLN A 152 5.30 14.42 -31.22
C GLN A 152 4.77 14.19 -29.80
N VAL A 153 4.17 13.03 -29.57
CA VAL A 153 3.78 12.59 -28.23
C VAL A 153 5.07 12.24 -27.51
N PHE A 154 5.57 13.16 -26.69
CA PHE A 154 6.68 12.86 -25.79
C PHE A 154 6.14 11.95 -24.68
N ALA A 155 6.31 10.65 -24.85
CA ALA A 155 6.26 9.72 -23.73
C ALA A 155 7.31 10.19 -22.71
N ARG A 156 6.90 10.47 -21.47
CA ARG A 156 7.81 10.80 -20.38
C ARG A 156 7.82 9.68 -19.36
N GLY A 157 9.02 9.28 -18.96
CA GLY A 157 9.29 8.22 -18.00
C GLY A 157 10.71 7.71 -18.17
N SER A 158 11.24 7.04 -17.13
CA SER A 158 12.64 6.56 -17.11
C SER A 158 12.98 5.64 -18.28
N VAL A 159 12.02 4.83 -18.74
CA VAL A 159 12.20 3.93 -19.89
C VAL A 159 12.52 4.71 -21.18
N ASN A 160 11.90 5.88 -21.37
CA ASN A 160 12.14 6.69 -22.56
C ASN A 160 13.49 7.45 -22.49
N GLU A 161 13.94 7.81 -21.28
CA GLU A 161 15.28 8.38 -21.08
C GLU A 161 16.39 7.35 -21.34
N TYR A 162 16.21 6.09 -20.93
CA TYR A 162 17.16 5.02 -21.23
C TYR A 162 17.24 4.71 -22.73
N GLN A 163 16.10 4.70 -23.41
CA GLN A 163 16.03 4.44 -24.85
C GLN A 163 16.68 5.58 -25.66
N ALA A 164 16.45 6.83 -25.27
CA ALA A 164 17.12 7.99 -25.88
C ALA A 164 18.64 8.04 -25.64
N LEU A 165 19.12 7.57 -24.49
CA LEU A 165 20.56 7.47 -24.20
C LEU A 165 21.25 6.35 -24.99
N GLN A 166 20.55 5.27 -25.29
CA GLN A 166 21.06 4.16 -26.11
C GLN A 166 21.17 4.53 -27.59
N GLU A 167 20.24 5.32 -28.11
CA GLU A 167 20.23 5.79 -29.50
C GLU A 167 21.27 6.88 -29.77
N ALA A 168 21.73 7.61 -28.74
CA ALA A 168 22.71 8.68 -28.87
C ALA A 168 24.19 8.21 -28.85
N SER A 169 24.45 6.90 -28.86
CA SER A 169 25.79 6.32 -28.74
C SER A 169 26.25 5.50 -29.97
N VAL A 170 25.94 5.99 -31.18
CA VAL A 170 26.54 5.50 -32.45
C VAL A 170 27.16 6.66 -33.20
#